data_AF-A6RE91-F1
#
_entry.id   AF-A6RE91-F1
#
_cell.length_a   1.000
_cell.length_b   1.000
_cell.length_c   1.000
_cell.angle_alpha   90.00
_cell.angle_beta   90.00
_cell.angle_gamma   90.00
#
_symmetry.space_group_name_H-M   'P 1'
#
loop_
_entity.id
_entity.type
_entity.pdbx_description
1 polymer ?
#
loop_
_entity_poly.entity_id
_entity_poly.type
_entity_poly.pdbx_seq_one_letter_code
_entity_poly.pdbx_strand_id
1 'polypeptide(L)'
;MPKSSNYTEEQLQNAIDTFRKNPTLKITSLSQEFKVPYAIVYERLNGKKSRTMRVPLNRVLNDSQEKAIKMWIHQMNVNFYPLTIEHIEAAVN
;
A
#
# COMPACT_ATOMS: atom_id res chain seq x y z
N MET A 1 9.79 -4.65 17.65
CA MET A 1 9.53 -3.55 16.69
C MET A 1 9.90 -3.99 15.29
N PRO A 2 9.12 -3.69 14.24
CA PRO A 2 9.56 -3.96 12.87
C PRO A 2 10.73 -3.02 12.57
N LYS A 3 11.87 -3.58 12.15
CA LYS A 3 13.02 -2.79 11.67
C LYS A 3 12.53 -1.89 10.53
N SER A 4 12.67 -0.57 10.67
CA SER A 4 12.39 0.37 9.61
C SER A 4 13.25 -0.01 8.40
N SER A 5 12.61 -0.43 7.31
CA SER A 5 13.27 -0.66 6.04
C SER A 5 13.80 0.68 5.53
N ASN A 6 15.11 0.79 5.34
CA ASN A 6 15.80 2.01 4.90
C ASN A 6 15.55 2.36 3.42
N TYR A 7 14.57 1.73 2.76
CA TYR A 7 14.28 1.90 1.34
C TYR A 7 12.80 2.22 1.13
N THR A 8 12.51 2.97 0.07
CA THR A 8 11.14 3.34 -0.32
C THR A 8 10.54 2.29 -1.28
N GLU A 9 9.22 2.15 -1.32
CA GLU A 9 8.56 1.24 -2.28
C GLU A 9 8.83 1.68 -3.73
N GLU A 10 9.00 2.98 -3.98
CA GLU A 10 9.38 3.51 -5.30
C GLU A 10 10.76 3.00 -5.75
N GLN A 11 11.76 2.98 -4.85
CA GLN A 11 13.09 2.43 -5.16
C GLN A 11 13.02 0.95 -5.51
N LEU A 12 12.23 0.18 -4.77
CA LEU A 12 11.99 -1.23 -5.07
C LEU A 12 11.27 -1.40 -6.42
N GLN A 13 10.27 -0.57 -6.71
CA GLN A 13 9.53 -0.65 -7.97
C GLN A 13 10.43 -0.33 -9.18
N ASN A 14 11.26 0.71 -9.08
CA ASN A 14 12.24 1.06 -10.11
C ASN A 14 13.26 -0.06 -10.38
N ALA A 15 13.71 -0.75 -9.33
CA ALA A 15 14.62 -1.90 -9.45
C ALA A 15 13.96 -3.09 -10.19
N ILE A 16 12.66 -3.32 -9.97
CA ILE A 16 11.92 -4.38 -10.67
C ILE A 16 11.69 -4.00 -12.12
N ASP A 17 11.32 -2.75 -12.38
CA ASP A 17 11.00 -2.31 -13.74
C ASP A 17 12.25 -2.28 -14.62
N THR A 18 13.43 -1.98 -14.05
CA THR A 18 14.71 -2.14 -14.75
C THR A 18 15.05 -3.61 -15.01
N PHE A 19 14.83 -4.51 -14.04
CA PHE A 19 14.97 -5.95 -14.27
C PHE A 19 14.03 -6.47 -15.37
N ARG A 20 12.77 -6.00 -15.39
CA ARG A 20 11.78 -6.40 -16.41
C ARG A 20 12.16 -5.93 -17.81
N LYS A 21 12.78 -4.74 -17.93
CA LYS A 21 13.31 -4.24 -19.20
C LYS A 21 14.52 -5.05 -19.67
N ASN A 22 15.40 -5.44 -18.75
CA ASN A 22 16.63 -6.19 -19.03
C ASN A 22 16.79 -7.38 -18.06
N PRO A 23 16.19 -8.55 -18.36
CA PRO A 23 16.18 -9.70 -17.45
C PRO A 23 17.54 -10.40 -17.30
N THR A 24 18.54 -10.01 -18.08
CA THR A 24 19.92 -10.49 -17.97
C THR A 24 20.72 -9.79 -16.87
N LEU A 25 20.18 -8.71 -16.28
CA LEU A 25 20.84 -7.97 -15.20
C LEU A 25 20.92 -8.81 -13.92
N LYS A 26 22.05 -8.69 -13.22
CA LYS A 26 22.23 -9.33 -11.92
C LYS A 26 21.44 -8.56 -10.85
N ILE A 27 20.68 -9.28 -10.04
CA ILE A 27 19.92 -8.71 -8.91
C ILE A 27 20.84 -7.95 -7.93
N THR A 28 22.09 -8.39 -7.77
CA THR A 28 23.11 -7.70 -6.97
C THR A 28 23.39 -6.28 -7.46
N SER A 29 23.46 -6.09 -8.78
CA SER A 29 23.68 -4.77 -9.38
C SER A 29 22.50 -3.84 -9.11
N LEU A 30 21.28 -4.35 -9.28
CA LEU A 30 20.04 -3.61 -8.98
C LEU A 30 19.91 -3.25 -7.51
N SER A 31 20.26 -4.17 -6.62
CA SER A 31 20.27 -3.94 -5.17
C SER A 31 21.19 -2.79 -4.79
N GLN A 32 22.39 -2.72 -5.38
CA GLN A 32 23.35 -1.65 -5.14
C GLN A 32 22.90 -0.32 -5.75
N GLU A 33 22.44 -0.36 -7.01
CA GLU A 33 22.00 0.82 -7.76
C GLU A 33 20.82 1.53 -7.08
N PHE A 34 19.79 0.77 -6.71
CA PHE A 34 18.57 1.31 -6.11
C PHE A 34 18.61 1.38 -4.58
N LYS A 35 19.73 1.00 -3.95
CA LYS A 35 19.91 0.95 -2.49
C LYS A 35 18.85 0.11 -1.77
N VAL A 36 18.34 -0.93 -2.43
CA VAL A 36 17.35 -1.86 -1.87
C VAL A 36 18.04 -3.17 -1.49
N PRO A 37 17.77 -3.77 -0.32
CA PRO A 37 18.38 -5.04 0.04
C PRO A 37 18.07 -6.15 -0.98
N TYR A 38 19.10 -6.91 -1.34
CA TYR A 38 19.01 -8.01 -2.31
C TYR A 38 17.81 -8.93 -2.07
N ALA A 39 17.62 -9.36 -0.81
CA ALA A 39 16.56 -10.27 -0.41
C ALA A 39 15.17 -9.72 -0.79
N ILE A 40 14.95 -8.42 -0.65
CA ILE A 40 13.68 -7.79 -0.96
C ILE A 40 13.43 -7.79 -2.48
N VAL A 41 14.44 -7.42 -3.28
CA VAL A 41 14.33 -7.43 -4.74
C VAL A 41 14.04 -8.85 -5.24
N TYR A 42 14.77 -9.83 -4.72
CA TYR A 42 14.58 -11.25 -5.06
C TYR A 42 13.18 -11.76 -4.69
N GLU A 43 12.73 -11.53 -3.45
CA GLU A 43 11.38 -11.91 -3.00
C GLU A 43 10.27 -11.29 -3.87
N ARG A 44 10.47 -10.04 -4.28
CA ARG A 44 9.51 -9.28 -5.07
C ARG A 44 9.43 -9.78 -6.51
N LEU A 45 10.57 -10.14 -7.10
CA LEU A 45 10.63 -10.82 -8.41
C LEU A 45 9.96 -12.19 -8.37
N ASN A 46 10.06 -12.91 -7.24
CA ASN A 46 9.38 -14.19 -7.01
C ASN A 46 7.88 -14.05 -6.65
N GLY A 47 7.30 -12.85 -6.78
CA GLY A 47 5.86 -12.65 -6.65
C GLY A 47 5.38 -12.24 -5.26
N LYS A 48 6.26 -11.91 -4.31
CA LYS A 48 5.84 -11.34 -3.03
C LYS A 48 5.13 -10.00 -3.25
N LYS A 49 3.85 -9.92 -2.90
CA LYS A 49 3.06 -8.69 -3.01
C LYS A 49 3.52 -7.65 -1.97
N SER A 50 3.38 -6.36 -2.31
CA SER A 50 3.67 -5.27 -1.37
C SER A 50 2.77 -5.42 -0.15
N ARG A 51 3.27 -4.95 1.00
CA ARG A 51 2.50 -4.95 2.24
C ARG A 51 1.24 -4.10 2.11
N THR A 52 1.29 -3.01 1.34
CA THR A 52 0.14 -2.13 1.09
C THR A 52 -0.93 -2.78 0.21
N MET A 53 -0.57 -3.78 -0.59
CA MET A 53 -1.52 -4.55 -1.39
C MET A 53 -2.17 -5.69 -0.61
N ARG A 54 -1.73 -5.96 0.63
CA ARG A 54 -2.38 -6.98 1.46
C ARG A 54 -3.66 -6.41 2.01
N VAL A 55 -4.78 -7.04 1.66
CA VAL A 55 -6.05 -6.81 2.36
C VAL A 55 -5.87 -7.30 3.80
N PRO A 56 -6.10 -6.47 4.82
CA PRO A 56 -6.04 -6.93 6.19
C PRO A 56 -7.06 -8.05 6.41
N LEU A 57 -6.65 -9.14 7.08
CA LEU A 57 -7.55 -10.28 7.33
C LEU A 57 -8.75 -9.89 8.21
N ASN A 58 -8.58 -8.90 9.08
CA ASN A 58 -9.63 -8.39 9.96
C ASN A 58 -10.36 -7.17 9.36
N ARG A 59 -10.47 -7.11 8.03
CA ARG A 59 -11.16 -6.03 7.35
C ARG A 59 -12.67 -6.21 7.53
N VAL A 60 -13.27 -5.37 8.38
CA VAL A 60 -14.73 -5.40 8.66
C VAL A 60 -15.55 -4.82 7.50
N LEU A 61 -15.03 -3.80 6.82
CA LEU A 61 -15.73 -3.08 5.75
C LEU A 61 -15.11 -3.38 4.39
N ASN A 62 -15.93 -3.67 3.38
CA ASN A 62 -15.46 -3.83 2.01
C ASN A 62 -15.18 -2.48 1.33
N ASP A 63 -14.57 -2.51 0.13
CA ASP A 63 -14.20 -1.29 -0.62
C ASP A 63 -15.38 -0.38 -0.91
N SER A 64 -16.56 -0.96 -1.18
CA SER A 64 -17.79 -0.20 -1.45
C SER A 64 -18.29 0.52 -0.20
N GLN A 65 -18.30 -0.18 0.94
CA GLN A 65 -18.69 0.38 2.24
C GLN A 65 -17.75 1.49 2.68
N GLU A 66 -16.43 1.30 2.58
CA GLU A 66 -15.47 2.36 2.88
C GLU A 66 -15.63 3.57 1.96
N LYS A 67 -15.92 3.35 0.66
CA LYS A 67 -16.16 4.43 -0.28
C LYS A 67 -17.42 5.22 0.07
N ALA A 68 -18.50 4.53 0.44
CA ALA A 68 -19.73 5.16 0.87
C ALA A 68 -19.52 6.04 2.12
N ILE A 69 -18.83 5.53 3.13
CA ILE A 69 -18.51 6.28 4.36
C ILE A 69 -17.64 7.50 4.04
N LYS A 70 -16.58 7.35 3.22
CA LYS A 70 -15.73 8.49 2.81
C LYS A 70 -16.52 9.58 2.10
N MET A 71 -17.43 9.19 1.20
CA MET A 71 -18.26 10.13 0.45
C MET A 71 -19.25 10.85 1.37
N TRP A 72 -19.83 10.13 2.32
CA TRP A 72 -20.74 10.70 3.32
C TRP A 72 -20.03 11.68 4.26
N ILE A 73 -18.84 11.33 4.78
CA ILE A 73 -18.00 12.25 5.57
C ILE A 73 -17.68 13.52 4.78
N HIS A 74 -17.30 13.38 3.50
CA HIS A 74 -17.01 14.52 2.64
C HIS A 74 -18.24 15.44 2.47
N GLN A 75 -19.42 14.87 2.24
CA GLN A 75 -20.68 15.62 2.14
C GLN A 75 -21.02 16.36 3.45
N MET A 76 -20.84 15.72 4.61
CA MET A 76 -21.13 16.36 5.90
C MET A 76 -20.17 17.53 6.19
N ASN A 77 -18.88 17.38 5.84
CA ASN A 77 -17.90 18.47 5.94
C ASN A 77 -18.23 19.65 5.02
N VAL A 78 -18.64 19.38 3.77
CA VAL A 78 -19.06 20.43 2.83
C VAL A 78 -20.31 21.16 3.31
N ASN A 79 -21.22 20.45 3.99
CA ASN A 79 -22.47 21.01 4.50
C ASN A 79 -22.34 21.64 5.91
N PHE A 80 -21.12 21.79 6.46
CA PHE A 80 -20.83 22.36 7.79
C PHE A 80 -21.58 21.70 8.97
N TYR A 81 -21.95 20.44 8.85
CA TYR A 81 -22.53 19.69 9.97
C TYR A 81 -21.41 19.02 10.77
N PRO A 82 -21.36 19.21 12.10
CA PRO A 82 -20.40 18.50 12.93
C PRO A 82 -20.72 17.01 12.91
N LEU A 83 -19.79 16.21 12.40
CA LEU A 83 -19.90 14.76 12.34
C LEU A 83 -19.71 14.17 13.74
N THR A 84 -20.79 13.69 14.36
CA THR A 84 -20.75 12.95 15.64
C THR A 84 -20.68 11.45 15.41
N ILE A 85 -20.12 10.72 16.39
CA ILE A 85 -19.93 9.25 16.35
C ILE A 85 -21.26 8.51 16.11
N GLU A 86 -22.36 9.00 16.68
CA GLU A 86 -23.71 8.43 16.52
C GLU A 86 -24.17 8.36 15.06
N HIS A 87 -23.82 9.37 14.24
CA HIS A 87 -24.16 9.37 12.83
C HIS A 87 -23.37 8.31 12.05
N ILE A 88 -22.12 8.03 12.45
CA ILE A 88 -21.27 7.01 11.81
C ILE A 88 -21.82 5.61 12.12
N GLU A 89 -22.24 5.37 13.37
CA GLU A 89 -22.82 4.09 13.78
C GLU A 89 -24.15 3.79 13.07
N ALA A 90 -24.99 4.81 12.87
CA ALA A 90 -26.26 4.68 12.15
C ALA A 90 -26.09 4.28 10.67
N ALA A 91 -24.98 4.66 10.03
CA ALA A 91 -24.73 4.39 8.61
C ALA A 91 -24.14 2.99 8.33
N VAL A 92 -23.78 2.23 9.37
CA VAL A 92 -23.10 0.92 9.25
C VAL A 92 -24.07 -0.28 9.37
N ASN A 93 -25.32 -0.06 9.81
CA ASN A 93 -26.40 -1.06 9.81
C ASN A 93 -27.04 -1.23 8.42
#